data_AF-A0A075AV09-F1
#
_entry.id   AF-A0A075AV09-F1
#
_cell.length_a   1.000
_cell.length_b   1.000
_cell.length_c   1.000
_cell.angle_alpha   90.00
_cell.angle_beta   90.00
_cell.angle_gamma   90.00
#
_symmetry.space_group_name_H-M   'P 1'
#
loop_
_entity.id
_entity.type
_entity.pdbx_description
1 polymer ?
#
loop_
_entity_poly.entity_id
_entity_poly.type
_entity_poly.pdbx_seq_one_letter_code
_entity_poly.pdbx_strand_id
1 'polypeptide(L)'
;MSSDADESNDEFQDAVETELSSTLSSPIYVNTFEADWSLTELAILQVEECVKLFLNSRFNEGEEILEKNFANSLFHSIGYSVILFIKSLMTFDPKDIQKALQVMKTTVDQAENERYKGGFIGGLTRQVMGQSVHNMKKMSTMQRHAELIHSEIFIVRAMLTLLADDGNGLMTFVKEGVNIRNSYFTYKASNELLSLAKSKGLIEQFDIHFISGVSFGLGMFNVMLSLLPSKVLKIFEIIGFSGDRKYGLSLLESASEKGGLRAEFCSLGLLLFHTVIGPHLQLHDYDLNTAQAILNKSLTLYPNSSLFLFFSGRLSFSKGCFKHAKREYEKSIASQSEWIQLHHICYWEMAVCSFHELEFSEAEKYFALLVRDNKWSKASYTYFLAISKYMQNDSGQMDKIKELMGSIANLTRKIAGKSIPIEKFVARKARTFSAQCNRLFFPVFEFLVLWNGFSRMSQEKLQQCWDMINNEITSGVQLTYDDICLSVLVKAIIARFIKTPQEDAGKLFQQFFDQESAIKFDHWMAPVAHMEFAKFCMSKGQFELAAEHLKLAKKNYKHYSLENSILIKIHNCKNKLFALSDKNQFAENDGNED
;
A
#
# COMPACT_ATOMS: atom_id res chain seq x y z
N MET A 1 -55.33 9.09 4.44
CA MET A 1 -54.15 9.93 4.19
C MET A 1 -52.97 9.04 3.81
N SER A 2 -53.15 8.16 2.83
CA SER A 2 -52.14 7.19 2.38
C SER A 2 -52.12 7.04 0.86
N SER A 3 -52.58 8.06 0.14
CA SER A 3 -52.56 8.15 -1.33
C SER A 3 -51.55 9.19 -1.82
N ASP A 4 -51.29 10.24 -1.04
CA ASP A 4 -50.54 11.41 -1.51
C ASP A 4 -49.01 11.24 -1.37
N ALA A 5 -48.53 10.16 -0.74
CA ALA A 5 -47.10 9.88 -0.58
C ALA A 5 -46.52 9.07 -1.76
N ASP A 6 -47.32 8.19 -2.39
CA ASP A 6 -46.89 7.41 -3.55
C ASP A 6 -46.90 8.26 -4.84
N GLU A 7 -47.90 9.12 -5.04
CA GLU A 7 -47.95 10.04 -6.20
C GLU A 7 -46.77 11.04 -6.19
N SER A 8 -46.33 11.51 -5.02
CA SER A 8 -45.18 12.42 -4.91
C SER A 8 -43.83 11.77 -5.21
N ASN A 9 -43.74 10.44 -5.06
CA ASN A 9 -42.52 9.69 -5.28
C ASN A 9 -42.43 9.25 -6.76
N ASP A 10 -43.58 8.92 -7.37
CA ASP A 10 -43.70 8.65 -8.80
C ASP A 10 -43.50 9.92 -9.64
N GLU A 11 -44.05 11.09 -9.24
CA GLU A 11 -43.76 12.37 -9.92
C GLU A 11 -42.30 12.79 -9.82
N PHE A 12 -41.60 12.43 -8.72
CA PHE A 12 -40.17 12.69 -8.56
C PHE A 12 -39.32 11.73 -9.40
N GLN A 13 -39.71 10.45 -9.50
CA GLN A 13 -39.06 9.47 -10.37
C GLN A 13 -39.28 9.79 -11.85
N ASP A 14 -40.49 10.20 -12.25
CA ASP A 14 -40.80 10.63 -13.61
C ASP A 14 -40.11 11.96 -13.93
N ALA A 15 -39.99 12.90 -12.99
CA ALA A 15 -39.21 14.13 -13.18
C ALA A 15 -37.71 13.83 -13.35
N VAL A 16 -37.17 12.85 -12.61
CA VAL A 16 -35.78 12.39 -12.72
C VAL A 16 -35.54 11.62 -14.03
N GLU A 17 -36.46 10.77 -14.49
CA GLU A 17 -36.38 10.08 -15.78
C GLU A 17 -36.60 11.02 -16.97
N THR A 18 -37.44 12.04 -16.82
CA THR A 18 -37.68 13.08 -17.83
C THR A 18 -36.51 14.08 -17.90
N GLU A 19 -35.87 14.41 -16.76
CA GLU A 19 -34.59 15.13 -16.75
C GLU A 19 -33.45 14.25 -17.30
N LEU A 20 -33.37 12.96 -16.97
CA LEU A 20 -32.36 12.06 -17.56
C LEU A 20 -32.52 11.96 -19.07
N SER A 21 -33.75 11.75 -19.59
CA SER A 21 -34.03 11.62 -21.02
C SER A 21 -33.84 12.92 -21.80
N SER A 22 -34.17 14.08 -21.23
CA SER A 22 -33.88 15.39 -21.84
C SER A 22 -32.41 15.80 -21.74
N THR A 23 -31.66 15.33 -20.74
CA THR A 23 -30.20 15.49 -20.62
C THR A 23 -29.43 14.53 -21.55
N LEU A 24 -30.07 13.47 -22.04
CA LEU A 24 -29.53 12.46 -22.96
C LEU A 24 -29.51 12.90 -24.44
N SER A 25 -30.36 13.88 -24.82
CA SER A 25 -30.51 14.41 -26.18
C SER A 25 -29.63 15.64 -26.49
N SER A 26 -29.01 16.25 -25.48
CA SER A 26 -28.10 17.39 -25.68
C SER A 26 -26.79 16.94 -26.35
N PRO A 27 -26.30 17.65 -27.39
CA PRO A 27 -25.02 17.33 -28.04
C PRO A 27 -23.88 17.34 -27.02
N ILE A 28 -22.92 16.42 -27.17
CA ILE A 28 -21.60 16.61 -26.54
C ILE A 28 -20.95 17.75 -27.31
N TYR A 29 -21.00 18.96 -26.76
CA TYR A 29 -20.32 20.11 -27.32
C TYR A 29 -18.81 19.92 -27.14
N VAL A 30 -18.16 19.35 -28.14
CA VAL A 30 -16.70 19.31 -28.21
C VAL A 30 -16.26 20.61 -28.87
N ASN A 31 -15.66 21.51 -28.09
CA ASN A 31 -14.98 22.67 -28.67
C ASN A 31 -13.89 22.18 -29.61
N THR A 32 -13.94 22.65 -30.84
CA THR A 32 -12.89 22.53 -31.86
C THR A 32 -11.58 23.10 -31.34
N PHE A 33 -10.47 22.41 -31.64
CA PHE A 33 -9.09 22.77 -31.29
C PHE A 33 -8.84 24.29 -31.23
N GLU A 34 -8.61 24.80 -30.01
CA GLU A 34 -8.25 26.18 -29.74
C GLU A 34 -6.74 26.39 -30.01
N ALA A 35 -6.35 27.58 -30.47
CA ALA A 35 -4.95 27.91 -30.80
C ALA A 35 -3.96 27.70 -29.62
N ASP A 36 -4.47 27.75 -28.38
CA ASP A 36 -3.73 27.57 -27.12
C ASP A 36 -3.36 26.10 -26.82
N TRP A 37 -4.04 25.14 -27.47
CA TRP A 37 -3.80 23.72 -27.25
C TRP A 37 -2.43 23.27 -27.78
N SER A 38 -1.90 23.94 -28.82
CA SER A 38 -0.59 23.59 -29.41
C SER A 38 0.59 23.75 -28.43
N LEU A 39 0.58 24.81 -27.61
CA LEU A 39 1.58 25.02 -26.55
C LEU A 39 1.40 24.01 -25.42
N THR A 40 0.15 23.64 -25.14
CA THR A 40 -0.18 22.61 -24.15
C THR A 40 0.32 21.22 -24.59
N GLU A 41 0.15 20.86 -25.86
CA GLU A 41 0.69 19.62 -26.43
C GLU A 41 2.21 19.56 -26.33
N LEU A 42 2.91 20.66 -26.65
CA LEU A 42 4.36 20.74 -26.47
C LEU A 42 4.76 20.48 -25.00
N ALA A 43 4.03 21.10 -24.07
CA ALA A 43 4.28 20.90 -22.64
C ALA A 43 4.02 19.45 -22.20
N ILE A 44 2.96 18.81 -22.71
CA ILE A 44 2.69 17.40 -22.44
C ILE A 44 3.84 16.53 -22.94
N LEU A 45 4.32 16.72 -24.16
CA LEU A 45 5.45 15.96 -24.73
C LEU A 45 6.73 16.14 -23.89
N GLN A 46 7.00 17.35 -23.41
CA GLN A 46 8.14 17.61 -22.53
C GLN A 46 7.99 16.87 -21.19
N VAL A 47 6.79 16.85 -20.61
CA VAL A 47 6.53 16.11 -19.36
C VAL A 47 6.60 14.60 -19.59
N GLU A 48 6.15 14.09 -20.75
CA GLU A 48 6.33 12.68 -21.12
C GLU A 48 7.80 12.29 -21.21
N GLU A 49 8.64 13.15 -21.78
CA GLU A 49 10.08 12.93 -21.80
C GLU A 49 10.67 12.94 -20.37
N CYS A 50 10.19 13.83 -19.51
CA CYS A 50 10.58 13.83 -18.09
C CYS A 50 10.17 12.52 -17.38
N VAL A 51 9.00 11.96 -17.69
CA VAL A 51 8.57 10.65 -17.17
C VAL A 51 9.51 9.55 -17.66
N LYS A 52 9.91 9.55 -18.94
CA LYS A 52 10.88 8.57 -19.46
C LYS A 52 12.26 8.72 -18.83
N LEU A 53 12.73 9.95 -18.60
CA LEU A 53 13.98 10.22 -17.88
C LEU A 53 13.91 9.66 -16.45
N PHE A 54 12.82 9.96 -15.74
CA PHE A 54 12.55 9.43 -14.41
C PHE A 54 12.55 7.90 -14.36
N LEU A 55 11.84 7.25 -15.29
CA LEU A 55 11.78 5.79 -15.36
C LEU A 55 13.12 5.16 -15.76
N ASN A 56 13.96 5.86 -16.51
CA ASN A 56 15.34 5.45 -16.80
C ASN A 56 16.36 5.86 -15.72
N SER A 57 15.89 6.28 -14.54
CA SER A 57 16.71 6.70 -13.40
C SER A 57 17.62 7.91 -13.66
N ARG A 58 17.25 8.77 -14.63
CA ARG A 58 17.87 10.08 -14.89
C ARG A 58 17.01 11.17 -14.24
N PHE A 59 16.94 11.14 -12.91
CA PHE A 59 15.98 11.91 -12.13
C PHE A 59 16.29 13.41 -12.16
N ASN A 60 17.56 13.80 -12.00
CA ASN A 60 17.96 15.20 -11.95
C ASN A 60 17.68 15.91 -13.28
N GLU A 61 17.92 15.25 -14.41
CA GLU A 61 17.67 15.81 -15.74
C GLU A 61 16.18 16.08 -15.96
N GLY A 62 15.31 15.14 -15.57
CA GLY A 62 13.86 15.33 -15.61
C GLY A 62 13.40 16.43 -14.64
N GLU A 63 13.95 16.47 -13.42
CA GLU A 63 13.63 17.51 -12.42
C GLU A 63 14.01 18.92 -12.93
N GLU A 64 15.16 19.08 -13.58
CA GLU A 64 15.64 20.36 -14.10
C GLU A 64 14.74 20.91 -15.24
N ILE A 65 14.27 20.04 -16.15
CA ILE A 65 13.35 20.44 -17.22
C ILE A 65 12.03 20.94 -16.63
N LEU A 66 11.51 20.24 -15.63
CA LEU A 66 10.26 20.61 -14.95
C LEU A 66 10.43 21.89 -14.13
N GLU A 67 11.51 22.03 -13.36
CA GLU A 67 11.80 23.23 -12.54
C GLU A 67 11.99 24.50 -13.37
N LYS A 68 12.50 24.41 -14.61
CA LYS A 68 12.61 25.59 -15.49
C LYS A 68 11.27 26.10 -16.00
N ASN A 69 10.27 25.23 -16.09
CA ASN A 69 9.02 25.50 -16.81
C ASN A 69 7.76 25.44 -15.93
N PHE A 70 7.86 25.05 -14.65
CA PHE A 70 6.70 24.81 -13.78
C PHE A 70 5.81 26.06 -13.60
N ALA A 71 6.37 27.27 -13.67
CA ALA A 71 5.61 28.51 -13.55
C ALA A 71 4.80 28.84 -14.83
N ASN A 72 5.17 28.29 -15.98
CA ASN A 72 4.66 28.68 -17.29
C ASN A 72 3.59 27.71 -17.83
N SER A 73 3.45 26.53 -17.23
CA SER A 73 2.59 25.48 -17.76
C SER A 73 2.05 24.59 -16.64
N LEU A 74 0.73 24.37 -16.67
CA LEU A 74 0.05 23.52 -15.70
C LEU A 74 0.60 22.08 -15.70
N PHE A 75 0.96 21.54 -16.86
CA PHE A 75 1.52 20.20 -17.00
C PHE A 75 2.93 20.07 -16.40
N HIS A 76 3.80 21.06 -16.63
CA HIS A 76 5.11 21.10 -15.96
C HIS A 76 4.96 21.25 -14.45
N SER A 77 3.99 22.05 -14.01
CA SER A 77 3.68 22.27 -12.60
C SER A 77 3.25 21.01 -11.87
N ILE A 78 2.33 20.22 -12.45
CA ILE A 78 1.96 18.92 -11.87
C ILE A 78 3.10 17.91 -11.93
N GLY A 79 3.85 17.85 -13.04
CA GLY A 79 5.01 16.97 -13.16
C GLY A 79 6.05 17.26 -12.08
N TYR A 80 6.38 18.54 -11.88
CA TYR A 80 7.33 18.96 -10.85
C TYR A 80 6.82 18.65 -9.44
N SER A 81 5.54 18.92 -9.18
CA SER A 81 4.88 18.59 -7.91
C SER A 81 4.95 17.10 -7.58
N VAL A 82 4.76 16.22 -8.58
CA VAL A 82 4.84 14.77 -8.41
C VAL A 82 6.28 14.32 -8.11
N ILE A 83 7.29 14.85 -8.80
CA ILE A 83 8.70 14.53 -8.48
C ILE A 83 9.03 14.95 -7.04
N LEU A 84 8.68 16.17 -6.66
CA LEU A 84 8.92 16.67 -5.30
C LEU A 84 8.12 15.90 -4.25
N PHE A 85 6.91 15.44 -4.57
CA PHE A 85 6.13 14.54 -3.73
C PHE A 85 6.89 13.24 -3.45
N ILE A 86 7.34 12.55 -4.51
CA ILE A 86 8.07 11.29 -4.39
C ILE A 86 9.37 11.51 -3.59
N LYS A 87 10.14 12.57 -3.90
CA LYS A 87 11.35 12.96 -3.17
C LYS A 87 11.07 13.16 -1.69
N SER A 88 10.03 13.93 -1.34
CA SER A 88 9.61 14.17 0.04
C SER A 88 9.23 12.90 0.79
N LEU A 89 8.52 11.97 0.14
CA LEU A 89 8.16 10.69 0.72
C LEU A 89 9.38 9.79 1.00
N MET A 90 10.43 9.86 0.19
CA MET A 90 11.61 9.04 0.38
C MET A 90 12.60 9.65 1.37
N THR A 91 12.84 10.96 1.30
CA THR A 91 13.82 11.64 2.14
C THR A 91 13.29 11.88 3.55
N PHE A 92 11.98 12.16 3.65
CA PHE A 92 11.32 12.63 4.86
C PHE A 92 12.04 13.82 5.51
N ASP A 93 12.68 14.65 4.66
CA ASP A 93 13.35 15.86 5.09
C ASP A 93 12.34 17.00 5.16
N PRO A 94 12.22 17.71 6.29
CA PRO A 94 11.30 18.84 6.41
C PRO A 94 11.49 19.90 5.32
N LYS A 95 12.72 20.10 4.82
CA LYS A 95 13.00 21.06 3.75
C LYS A 95 12.40 20.62 2.41
N ASP A 96 12.54 19.35 2.08
CA ASP A 96 11.97 18.77 0.84
C ASP A 96 10.44 18.83 0.90
N ILE A 97 9.85 18.45 2.05
CA ILE A 97 8.41 18.50 2.28
C ILE A 97 7.89 19.94 2.13
N GLN A 98 8.56 20.93 2.72
CA GLN A 98 8.16 22.34 2.59
C GLN A 98 8.28 22.86 1.15
N LYS A 99 9.37 22.54 0.43
CA LYS A 99 9.52 22.89 -0.99
C LYS A 99 8.38 22.29 -1.81
N ALA A 100 8.07 21.01 -1.61
CA ALA A 100 6.98 20.33 -2.29
C ALA A 100 5.63 21.01 -2.03
N LEU A 101 5.29 21.27 -0.76
CA LEU A 101 4.03 21.94 -0.39
C LEU A 101 3.90 23.34 -1.02
N GLN A 102 5.00 24.10 -1.12
CA GLN A 102 5.00 25.42 -1.77
C GLN A 102 4.73 25.30 -3.27
N VAL A 103 5.41 24.39 -3.96
CA VAL A 103 5.20 24.16 -5.40
C VAL A 103 3.77 23.68 -5.66
N MET A 104 3.26 22.76 -4.85
CA MET A 104 1.88 22.26 -4.96
C MET A 104 0.84 23.37 -4.77
N LYS A 105 1.12 24.38 -3.94
CA LYS A 105 0.25 25.56 -3.81
C LYS A 105 0.22 26.35 -5.12
N THR A 106 1.37 26.62 -5.73
CA THR A 106 1.45 27.27 -7.04
C THR A 106 0.70 26.48 -8.11
N THR A 107 0.83 25.15 -8.13
CA THR A 107 0.08 24.29 -9.07
C THR A 107 -1.43 24.37 -8.85
N VAL A 108 -1.90 24.45 -7.60
CA VAL A 108 -3.32 24.68 -7.29
C VAL A 108 -3.80 26.02 -7.81
N ASP A 109 -3.05 27.09 -7.58
CA ASP A 109 -3.42 28.43 -8.01
C ASP A 109 -3.48 28.53 -9.55
N GLN A 110 -2.52 27.89 -10.26
CA GLN A 110 -2.56 27.77 -11.72
C GLN A 110 -3.76 26.96 -12.21
N ALA A 111 -4.05 25.81 -11.58
CA ALA A 111 -5.21 25.00 -11.96
C ALA A 111 -6.51 25.79 -11.76
N GLU A 112 -6.67 26.49 -10.63
CA GLU A 112 -7.88 27.27 -10.32
C GLU A 112 -8.15 28.39 -11.34
N ASN A 113 -7.10 28.98 -11.92
CA ASN A 113 -7.25 30.00 -12.96
C ASN A 113 -7.83 29.43 -14.26
N GLU A 114 -7.47 28.18 -14.59
CA GLU A 114 -7.87 27.46 -15.81
C GLU A 114 -9.16 26.64 -15.65
N ARG A 115 -9.62 26.43 -14.40
CA ARG A 115 -10.83 25.65 -14.11
C ARG A 115 -12.09 26.34 -14.61
N TYR A 116 -13.11 25.52 -14.84
CA TYR A 116 -14.43 26.02 -15.24
C TYR A 116 -15.09 26.79 -14.11
N LYS A 117 -15.26 28.10 -14.32
CA LYS A 117 -15.98 28.99 -13.39
C LYS A 117 -17.47 28.93 -13.74
N GLY A 118 -18.19 27.98 -13.14
CA GLY A 118 -19.66 27.99 -13.18
C GLY A 118 -20.21 29.29 -12.56
N GLY A 119 -21.44 29.69 -12.92
CA GLY A 119 -22.10 30.84 -12.28
C GLY A 119 -22.19 30.71 -10.75
N PHE A 120 -22.43 31.81 -10.03
CA PHE A 120 -22.36 31.90 -8.56
C PHE A 120 -23.11 30.78 -7.79
N ILE A 121 -24.25 30.33 -8.32
CA ILE A 121 -25.05 29.22 -7.77
C ILE A 121 -24.34 27.86 -7.94
N GLY A 122 -23.67 27.65 -9.08
CA GLY A 122 -22.94 26.41 -9.38
C GLY A 122 -21.72 26.16 -8.49
N GLY A 123 -21.14 27.21 -7.89
CA GLY A 123 -20.06 27.08 -6.90
C GLY A 123 -20.52 26.41 -5.61
N LEU A 124 -21.70 26.79 -5.11
CA LEU A 124 -22.30 26.21 -3.91
C LEU A 124 -22.76 24.76 -4.16
N THR A 125 -23.37 24.49 -5.32
CA THR A 125 -23.77 23.13 -5.71
C THR A 125 -22.56 22.21 -5.89
N ARG A 126 -21.47 22.71 -6.49
CA ARG A 126 -20.20 21.97 -6.63
C ARG A 126 -19.59 21.59 -5.28
N GLN A 127 -19.67 22.48 -4.29
CA GLN A 127 -19.11 22.26 -2.96
C GLN A 127 -19.93 21.23 -2.14
N VAL A 128 -21.24 21.13 -2.39
CA VAL A 128 -22.15 20.22 -1.67
C VAL A 128 -22.34 18.89 -2.40
N MET A 129 -22.66 18.92 -3.70
CA MET A 129 -23.02 17.75 -4.51
C MET A 129 -21.86 17.18 -5.36
N GLY A 130 -20.70 17.87 -5.40
CA GLY A 130 -19.58 17.48 -6.25
C GLY A 130 -19.74 17.92 -7.71
N GLN A 131 -18.77 17.56 -8.55
CA GLN A 131 -18.82 17.88 -9.99
C GLN A 131 -19.85 17.00 -10.70
N SER A 132 -20.64 17.57 -11.61
CA SER A 132 -21.64 16.82 -12.41
C SER A 132 -21.17 16.57 -13.84
N VAL A 133 -21.64 15.47 -14.43
CA VAL A 133 -21.41 15.14 -15.85
C VAL A 133 -21.90 16.27 -16.76
N HIS A 134 -23.01 16.93 -16.41
CA HIS A 134 -23.55 18.06 -17.17
C HIS A 134 -22.56 19.22 -17.28
N ASN A 135 -21.91 19.60 -16.17
CA ASN A 135 -20.91 20.65 -16.19
C ASN A 135 -19.65 20.22 -16.95
N MET A 136 -19.23 18.95 -16.81
CA MET A 136 -18.07 18.40 -17.52
C MET A 136 -18.24 18.41 -19.05
N LYS A 137 -19.47 18.17 -19.55
CA LYS A 137 -19.78 18.25 -21.00
C LYS A 137 -19.60 19.66 -21.59
N LYS A 138 -19.67 20.70 -20.77
CA LYS A 138 -19.53 22.11 -21.20
C LYS A 138 -18.09 22.61 -21.16
N MET A 139 -17.15 21.80 -20.69
CA MET A 139 -15.76 22.18 -20.49
C MET A 139 -14.92 21.98 -21.75
N SER A 140 -14.02 22.93 -22.01
CA SER A 140 -12.94 22.73 -22.96
C SER A 140 -12.01 21.60 -22.51
N THR A 141 -11.15 21.11 -23.42
CA THR A 141 -10.16 20.07 -23.10
C THR A 141 -9.23 20.54 -21.97
N MET A 142 -8.74 21.79 -22.03
CA MET A 142 -7.87 22.37 -20.99
C MET A 142 -8.60 22.47 -19.63
N GLN A 143 -9.86 22.90 -19.62
CA GLN A 143 -10.65 22.98 -18.38
C GLN A 143 -10.84 21.59 -17.73
N ARG A 144 -11.04 20.54 -18.53
CA ARG A 144 -11.12 19.15 -18.02
C ARG A 144 -9.80 18.71 -17.40
N HIS A 145 -8.66 19.00 -18.04
CA HIS A 145 -7.34 18.75 -17.46
C HIS A 145 -7.09 19.57 -16.19
N ALA A 146 -7.54 20.82 -16.14
CA ALA A 146 -7.42 21.65 -14.95
C ALA A 146 -8.20 21.06 -13.76
N GLU A 147 -9.41 20.56 -13.96
CA GLU A 147 -10.17 19.86 -12.92
C GLU A 147 -9.48 18.58 -12.43
N LEU A 148 -8.93 17.81 -13.37
CA LEU A 148 -8.20 16.58 -13.10
C LEU A 148 -6.93 16.87 -12.28
N ILE A 149 -6.07 17.77 -12.76
CA ILE A 149 -4.82 18.15 -12.12
C ILE A 149 -5.08 18.79 -10.75
N HIS A 150 -6.10 19.63 -10.63
CA HIS A 150 -6.55 20.14 -9.34
C HIS A 150 -6.92 18.98 -8.40
N SER A 151 -7.63 17.98 -8.88
CA SER A 151 -8.01 16.82 -8.04
C SER A 151 -6.79 16.00 -7.60
N GLU A 152 -5.83 15.77 -8.49
CA GLU A 152 -4.55 15.09 -8.22
C GLU A 152 -3.73 15.82 -7.16
N ILE A 153 -3.49 17.12 -7.36
CA ILE A 153 -2.59 17.90 -6.51
C ILE A 153 -3.11 18.04 -5.08
N PHE A 154 -4.43 18.16 -4.89
CA PHE A 154 -5.02 18.22 -3.56
C PHE A 154 -4.80 16.93 -2.76
N ILE A 155 -4.85 15.77 -3.43
CA ILE A 155 -4.64 14.47 -2.78
C ILE A 155 -3.19 14.36 -2.31
N VAL A 156 -2.22 14.60 -3.21
CA VAL A 156 -0.79 14.51 -2.84
C VAL A 156 -0.40 15.56 -1.79
N ARG A 157 -0.99 16.77 -1.86
CA ARG A 157 -0.78 17.81 -0.84
C ARG A 157 -1.35 17.44 0.51
N ALA A 158 -2.56 16.86 0.55
CA ALA A 158 -3.17 16.38 1.80
C ALA A 158 -2.33 15.25 2.43
N MET A 159 -1.79 14.35 1.62
CA MET A 159 -0.86 13.31 2.08
C MET A 159 0.42 13.89 2.69
N LEU A 160 1.09 14.85 2.03
CA LEU A 160 2.29 15.47 2.59
C LEU A 160 2.00 16.31 3.84
N THR A 161 0.86 17.00 3.88
CA THR A 161 0.47 17.80 5.05
C THR A 161 0.30 16.92 6.29
N LEU A 162 -0.24 15.70 6.12
CA LEU A 162 -0.33 14.72 7.20
C LEU A 162 1.06 14.29 7.72
N LEU A 163 2.07 14.24 6.84
CA LEU A 163 3.44 13.89 7.19
C LEU A 163 4.23 15.05 7.82
N ALA A 164 3.89 16.29 7.48
CA ALA A 164 4.60 17.49 7.92
C ALA A 164 4.23 17.96 9.33
N ASP A 165 3.01 17.66 9.81
CA ASP A 165 2.46 18.25 11.03
C ASP A 165 2.66 17.33 12.25
N ASP A 166 3.53 17.73 13.17
CA ASP A 166 3.95 16.92 14.34
C ASP A 166 2.93 16.87 15.50
N GLY A 167 1.77 17.56 15.40
CA GLY A 167 0.80 17.59 16.50
C GLY A 167 -0.67 17.73 16.11
N ASN A 168 -0.99 18.40 15.00
CA ASN A 168 -2.36 18.67 14.55
C ASN A 168 -2.69 18.02 13.20
N GLY A 169 -1.79 17.20 12.65
CA GLY A 169 -1.90 16.67 11.28
C GLY A 169 -3.18 15.91 10.98
N LEU A 170 -3.78 15.23 11.98
CA LEU A 170 -5.07 14.57 11.79
C LEU A 170 -6.23 15.57 11.65
N MET A 171 -6.24 16.66 12.43
CA MET A 171 -7.28 17.70 12.32
C MET A 171 -7.11 18.48 11.00
N THR A 172 -5.87 18.78 10.61
CA THR A 172 -5.55 19.41 9.32
C THR A 172 -5.93 18.48 8.16
N PHE A 173 -5.65 17.18 8.26
CA PHE A 173 -6.06 16.17 7.28
C PHE A 173 -7.59 15.99 7.20
N VAL A 174 -8.31 16.05 8.32
CA VAL A 174 -9.79 16.04 8.34
C VAL A 174 -10.35 17.28 7.65
N LYS A 175 -9.73 18.46 7.83
CA LYS A 175 -10.10 19.67 7.07
C LYS A 175 -9.86 19.49 5.56
N GLU A 176 -8.77 18.85 5.18
CA GLU A 176 -8.52 18.45 3.79
C GLU A 176 -9.45 17.32 3.29
N GLY A 177 -10.19 16.64 4.19
CA GLY A 177 -11.12 15.58 3.85
C GLY A 177 -12.24 16.01 2.90
N VAL A 178 -12.69 17.28 2.98
CA VAL A 178 -13.64 17.86 2.03
C VAL A 178 -13.02 17.97 0.62
N ASN A 179 -11.73 18.32 0.54
CA ASN A 179 -11.06 18.41 -0.74
C ASN A 179 -10.82 17.02 -1.35
N ILE A 180 -10.45 16.02 -0.52
CA ILE A 180 -10.36 14.62 -0.94
C ILE A 180 -11.72 14.14 -1.48
N ARG A 181 -12.82 14.54 -0.83
CA ARG A 181 -14.18 14.28 -1.31
C ARG A 181 -14.42 14.83 -2.69
N ASN A 182 -14.15 16.11 -2.86
CA ASN A 182 -14.38 16.80 -4.11
C ASN A 182 -13.53 16.19 -5.24
N SER A 183 -12.27 15.84 -4.96
CA SER A 183 -11.42 15.12 -5.90
C SER A 183 -12.05 13.79 -6.36
N TYR A 184 -12.54 12.97 -5.42
CA TYR A 184 -13.20 11.70 -5.77
C TYR A 184 -14.43 11.91 -6.68
N PHE A 185 -15.28 12.90 -6.38
CA PHE A 185 -16.45 13.18 -7.22
C PHE A 185 -16.06 13.73 -8.59
N THR A 186 -14.98 14.51 -8.71
CA THR A 186 -14.43 14.90 -10.01
C THR A 186 -14.00 13.69 -10.82
N TYR A 187 -13.29 12.73 -10.22
CA TYR A 187 -12.92 11.49 -10.90
C TYR A 187 -14.13 10.66 -11.32
N LYS A 188 -15.12 10.52 -10.44
CA LYS A 188 -16.34 9.76 -10.72
C LYS A 188 -17.11 10.38 -11.89
N ALA A 189 -17.35 11.70 -11.86
CA ALA A 189 -18.06 12.40 -12.94
C ALA A 189 -17.27 12.36 -14.26
N SER A 190 -15.94 12.44 -14.20
CA SER A 190 -15.08 12.30 -15.39
C SER A 190 -15.18 10.89 -15.99
N ASN A 191 -15.19 9.86 -15.15
CA ASN A 191 -15.31 8.47 -15.58
C ASN A 191 -16.72 8.15 -16.14
N GLU A 192 -17.77 8.71 -15.56
CA GLU A 192 -19.13 8.63 -16.09
C GLU A 192 -19.23 9.28 -17.48
N LEU A 193 -18.60 10.45 -17.67
CA LEU A 193 -18.50 11.10 -18.98
C LEU A 193 -17.77 10.22 -20.00
N LEU A 194 -16.63 9.62 -19.64
CA LEU A 194 -15.88 8.73 -20.52
C LEU A 194 -16.67 7.46 -20.86
N SER A 195 -17.42 6.91 -19.89
CA SER A 195 -18.29 5.74 -20.09
C SER A 195 -19.43 6.06 -21.07
N LEU A 196 -20.06 7.23 -20.93
CA LEU A 196 -21.08 7.72 -21.86
C LEU A 196 -20.49 7.91 -23.26
N ALA A 197 -19.34 8.57 -23.37
CA ALA A 197 -18.66 8.78 -24.65
C ALA A 197 -18.34 7.44 -25.33
N LYS A 198 -17.84 6.45 -24.57
CA LYS A 198 -17.60 5.09 -25.07
C LYS A 198 -18.88 4.42 -25.58
N SER A 199 -19.99 4.51 -24.84
CA SER A 199 -21.28 3.93 -25.27
C SER A 199 -21.83 4.54 -26.57
N LYS A 200 -21.47 5.80 -26.85
CA LYS A 200 -21.86 6.53 -28.06
C LYS A 200 -20.83 6.44 -29.20
N GLY A 201 -19.72 5.72 -29.01
CA GLY A 201 -18.63 5.66 -30.01
C GLY A 201 -17.82 6.96 -30.14
N LEU A 202 -17.84 7.82 -29.13
CA LEU A 202 -17.23 9.16 -29.12
C LEU A 202 -15.99 9.24 -28.22
N ILE A 203 -15.45 8.11 -27.77
CA ILE A 203 -14.31 8.09 -26.84
C ILE A 203 -13.04 8.70 -27.45
N GLU A 204 -12.87 8.63 -28.78
CA GLU A 204 -11.74 9.21 -29.53
C GLU A 204 -11.71 10.74 -29.48
N GLN A 205 -12.79 11.38 -29.02
CA GLN A 205 -12.84 12.84 -28.81
C GLN A 205 -12.14 13.29 -27.51
N PHE A 206 -11.70 12.33 -26.69
CA PHE A 206 -10.97 12.58 -25.45
C PHE A 206 -9.52 12.18 -25.66
N ASP A 207 -8.59 13.06 -25.30
CA ASP A 207 -7.17 12.74 -25.39
C ASP A 207 -6.79 11.64 -24.38
N ILE A 208 -5.74 10.91 -24.73
CA ILE A 208 -5.27 9.76 -23.95
C ILE A 208 -4.74 10.15 -22.56
N HIS A 209 -4.27 11.39 -22.37
CA HIS A 209 -3.73 11.85 -21.08
C HIS A 209 -4.87 12.11 -20.09
N PHE A 210 -6.02 12.61 -20.55
CA PHE A 210 -7.22 12.73 -19.72
C PHE A 210 -7.78 11.36 -19.36
N ILE A 211 -7.92 10.45 -20.33
CA ILE A 211 -8.41 9.08 -20.09
C ILE A 211 -7.53 8.35 -19.08
N SER A 212 -6.21 8.39 -19.27
CA SER A 212 -5.27 7.74 -18.35
C SER A 212 -5.26 8.38 -16.97
N GLY A 213 -5.38 9.70 -16.86
CA GLY A 213 -5.45 10.39 -15.56
C GLY A 213 -6.71 10.07 -14.77
N VAL A 214 -7.88 10.03 -15.44
CA VAL A 214 -9.15 9.65 -14.79
C VAL A 214 -9.07 8.21 -14.28
N SER A 215 -8.61 7.28 -15.12
CA SER A 215 -8.43 5.87 -14.75
C SER A 215 -7.43 5.69 -13.62
N PHE A 216 -6.30 6.41 -13.65
CA PHE A 216 -5.28 6.36 -12.60
C PHE A 216 -5.85 6.82 -11.25
N GLY A 217 -6.42 8.02 -11.19
CA GLY A 217 -6.91 8.57 -9.93
C GLY A 217 -8.08 7.78 -9.37
N LEU A 218 -9.08 7.44 -10.19
CA LEU A 218 -10.23 6.64 -9.74
C LEU A 218 -9.82 5.22 -9.36
N GLY A 219 -8.89 4.62 -10.12
CA GLY A 219 -8.32 3.30 -9.84
C GLY A 219 -7.60 3.28 -8.49
N MET A 220 -6.71 4.25 -8.25
CA MET A 220 -5.99 4.40 -6.98
C MET A 220 -6.95 4.67 -5.81
N PHE A 221 -7.99 5.49 -5.99
CA PHE A 221 -9.00 5.71 -4.94
C PHE A 221 -9.69 4.41 -4.54
N ASN A 222 -10.18 3.66 -5.51
CA ASN A 222 -10.89 2.41 -5.26
C ASN A 222 -10.00 1.37 -4.58
N VAL A 223 -8.75 1.23 -5.04
CA VAL A 223 -7.77 0.35 -4.40
C VAL A 223 -7.49 0.81 -2.97
N MET A 224 -7.13 2.08 -2.75
CA MET A 224 -6.75 2.58 -1.42
C MET A 224 -7.90 2.51 -0.42
N LEU A 225 -9.12 2.88 -0.82
CA LEU A 225 -10.32 2.80 0.04
C LEU A 225 -10.62 1.36 0.43
N SER A 226 -10.46 0.41 -0.49
CA SER A 226 -10.68 -1.02 -0.21
C SER A 226 -9.71 -1.62 0.82
N LEU A 227 -8.57 -0.96 1.06
CA LEU A 227 -7.56 -1.41 2.03
C LEU A 227 -7.81 -0.85 3.44
N LEU A 228 -8.75 0.10 3.58
CA LEU A 228 -9.06 0.69 4.88
C LEU A 228 -9.82 -0.29 5.77
N PRO A 229 -9.57 -0.27 7.09
CA PRO A 229 -10.38 -1.04 8.02
C PRO A 229 -11.87 -0.65 7.95
N SER A 230 -12.77 -1.63 8.03
CA SER A 230 -14.24 -1.43 7.99
C SER A 230 -14.78 -0.26 8.82
N LYS A 231 -14.22 0.02 10.00
CA LYS A 231 -14.65 1.17 10.83
C LYS A 231 -14.33 2.51 10.18
N VAL A 232 -13.17 2.62 9.54
CA VAL A 232 -12.75 3.82 8.81
C VAL A 232 -13.55 3.92 7.52
N LEU A 233 -13.69 2.81 6.78
CA LEU A 233 -14.47 2.75 5.55
C LEU A 233 -15.90 3.26 5.74
N LYS A 234 -16.60 2.84 6.82
CA LYS A 234 -17.95 3.32 7.14
C LYS A 234 -18.07 4.84 7.27
N ILE A 235 -17.03 5.52 7.76
CA ILE A 235 -17.03 6.99 7.83
C ILE A 235 -17.03 7.58 6.42
N PHE A 236 -16.24 6.98 5.52
CA PHE A 236 -16.19 7.38 4.12
C PHE A 236 -17.48 6.99 3.36
N GLU A 237 -18.09 5.85 3.65
CA GLU A 237 -19.39 5.45 3.08
C GLU A 237 -20.51 6.45 3.38
N ILE A 238 -20.57 6.95 4.62
CA ILE A 238 -21.53 8.00 5.02
C ILE A 238 -21.33 9.29 4.22
N ILE A 239 -20.10 9.60 3.82
CA ILE A 239 -19.75 10.79 3.04
C ILE A 239 -20.01 10.57 1.51
N GLY A 240 -20.31 9.33 1.11
CA GLY A 240 -20.64 8.93 -0.26
C GLY A 240 -19.55 8.16 -0.99
N PHE A 241 -18.58 7.57 -0.28
CA PHE A 241 -17.48 6.80 -0.88
C PHE A 241 -17.61 5.31 -0.63
N SER A 242 -17.43 4.51 -1.66
CA SER A 242 -17.15 3.07 -1.53
C SER A 242 -15.94 2.72 -2.37
N GLY A 243 -15.09 1.81 -1.85
CA GLY A 243 -13.95 1.29 -2.60
C GLY A 243 -14.26 -0.08 -3.18
N ASP A 244 -14.22 -0.22 -4.50
CA ASP A 244 -14.25 -1.51 -5.19
C ASP A 244 -12.85 -1.82 -5.74
N ARG A 245 -12.13 -2.71 -5.04
CA ARG A 245 -10.75 -3.06 -5.40
C ARG A 245 -10.64 -3.66 -6.81
N LYS A 246 -11.57 -4.54 -7.19
CA LYS A 246 -11.53 -5.23 -8.49
C LYS A 246 -11.75 -4.22 -9.61
N TYR A 247 -12.72 -3.33 -9.45
CA TYR A 247 -12.94 -2.23 -10.38
C TYR A 247 -11.70 -1.32 -10.46
N GLY A 248 -11.14 -0.94 -9.31
CA GLY A 248 -9.96 -0.10 -9.23
C GLY A 248 -8.75 -0.68 -9.97
N LEU A 249 -8.45 -1.97 -9.77
CA LEU A 249 -7.38 -2.66 -10.49
C LEU A 249 -7.64 -2.69 -12.01
N SER A 250 -8.87 -2.96 -12.44
CA SER A 250 -9.22 -2.99 -13.87
C SER A 250 -9.03 -1.64 -14.58
N LEU A 251 -9.26 -0.53 -13.88
CA LEU A 251 -8.99 0.82 -14.40
C LEU A 251 -7.50 1.06 -14.58
N LEU A 252 -6.69 0.67 -13.59
CA LEU A 252 -5.24 0.78 -13.65
C LEU A 252 -4.65 -0.08 -14.77
N GLU A 253 -5.11 -1.34 -14.89
CA GLU A 253 -4.70 -2.26 -15.96
C GLU A 253 -5.00 -1.66 -17.33
N SER A 254 -6.25 -1.21 -17.56
CA SER A 254 -6.63 -0.64 -18.85
C SER A 254 -5.82 0.61 -19.21
N ALA A 255 -5.51 1.47 -18.24
CA ALA A 255 -4.69 2.66 -18.47
C ALA A 255 -3.21 2.32 -18.74
N SER A 256 -2.67 1.31 -18.05
CA SER A 256 -1.28 0.85 -18.27
C SER A 256 -1.06 0.26 -19.67
N GLU A 257 -2.10 -0.26 -20.30
CA GLU A 257 -2.05 -0.83 -21.65
C GLU A 257 -2.21 0.23 -22.75
N LYS A 258 -3.14 1.16 -22.57
CA LYS A 258 -3.54 2.14 -23.60
C LYS A 258 -2.58 3.33 -23.74
N GLY A 259 -1.74 3.60 -22.74
CA GLY A 259 -0.78 4.70 -22.76
C GLY A 259 -1.32 6.01 -22.18
N GLY A 260 -0.64 7.11 -22.48
CA GLY A 260 -0.88 8.42 -21.88
C GLY A 260 -0.01 8.69 -20.65
N LEU A 261 -0.06 9.91 -20.14
CA LEU A 261 0.94 10.42 -19.19
C LEU A 261 0.98 9.64 -17.86
N ARG A 262 -0.15 9.05 -17.44
CA ARG A 262 -0.26 8.28 -16.20
C ARG A 262 -0.04 6.76 -16.37
N ALA A 263 0.17 6.26 -17.60
CA ALA A 263 0.18 4.82 -17.87
C ALA A 263 1.25 4.07 -17.05
N GLU A 264 2.48 4.59 -17.02
CA GLU A 264 3.56 3.93 -16.28
C GLU A 264 3.40 4.03 -14.76
N PHE A 265 2.74 5.09 -14.28
CA PHE A 265 2.35 5.17 -12.86
C PHE A 265 1.24 4.16 -12.51
N CYS A 266 0.35 3.83 -13.46
CA CYS A 266 -0.57 2.71 -13.30
C CYS A 266 0.20 1.38 -13.21
N SER A 267 1.18 1.14 -14.09
CA SER A 267 2.07 -0.03 -14.03
C SER A 267 2.76 -0.14 -12.67
N LEU A 268 3.37 0.95 -12.17
CA LEU A 268 4.01 0.98 -10.85
C LEU A 268 3.02 0.76 -9.70
N GLY A 269 1.80 1.31 -9.79
CA GLY A 269 0.73 1.10 -8.81
C GLY A 269 0.28 -0.37 -8.74
N LEU A 270 0.13 -1.02 -9.90
CA LEU A 270 -0.17 -2.45 -9.99
C LEU A 270 0.97 -3.31 -9.43
N LEU A 271 2.23 -2.98 -9.75
CA LEU A 271 3.40 -3.66 -9.18
C LEU A 271 3.47 -3.53 -7.66
N LEU A 272 3.21 -2.33 -7.13
CA LEU A 272 3.13 -2.08 -5.70
C LEU A 272 2.02 -2.93 -5.06
N PHE A 273 0.84 -2.97 -5.67
CA PHE A 273 -0.27 -3.77 -5.17
C PHE A 273 0.06 -5.26 -5.16
N HIS A 274 0.51 -5.81 -6.28
CA HIS A 274 0.67 -7.25 -6.46
C HIS A 274 1.92 -7.83 -5.79
N THR A 275 3.00 -7.04 -5.61
CA THR A 275 4.27 -7.54 -5.07
C THR A 275 4.59 -7.04 -3.65
N VAL A 276 3.88 -6.03 -3.14
CA VAL A 276 4.13 -5.45 -1.82
C VAL A 276 2.89 -5.50 -0.95
N ILE A 277 1.84 -4.73 -1.31
CA ILE A 277 0.67 -4.53 -0.45
C ILE A 277 -0.12 -5.83 -0.26
N GLY A 278 -0.48 -6.50 -1.36
CA GLY A 278 -1.24 -7.74 -1.33
C GLY A 278 -0.56 -8.84 -0.53
N PRO A 279 0.71 -9.18 -0.83
CA PRO A 279 1.46 -10.15 -0.05
C PRO A 279 1.67 -9.77 1.43
N HIS A 280 1.84 -8.48 1.76
CA HIS A 280 2.04 -8.02 3.14
C HIS A 280 0.75 -8.08 3.97
N LEU A 281 -0.38 -7.62 3.39
CA LEU A 281 -1.69 -7.62 4.03
C LEU A 281 -2.42 -8.98 3.90
N GLN A 282 -1.83 -9.93 3.17
CA GLN A 282 -2.38 -11.26 2.92
C GLN A 282 -3.74 -11.21 2.23
N LEU A 283 -3.84 -10.36 1.20
CA LEU A 283 -5.00 -10.30 0.32
C LEU A 283 -5.10 -11.58 -0.52
N HIS A 284 -6.30 -11.92 -0.97
CA HIS A 284 -6.54 -13.13 -1.77
C HIS A 284 -6.46 -12.89 -3.28
N ASP A 285 -6.42 -11.64 -3.72
CA ASP A 285 -6.56 -11.20 -5.10
C ASP A 285 -5.33 -10.42 -5.61
N TYR A 286 -4.17 -10.60 -4.98
CA TYR A 286 -2.91 -10.24 -5.62
C TYR A 286 -2.50 -11.32 -6.63
N ASP A 287 -1.93 -10.93 -7.76
CA ASP A 287 -1.47 -11.84 -8.81
C ASP A 287 -0.02 -11.54 -9.21
N LEU A 288 0.86 -12.50 -8.92
CA LEU A 288 2.27 -12.40 -9.27
C LEU A 288 2.52 -12.60 -10.78
N ASN A 289 1.58 -13.21 -11.51
CA ASN A 289 1.68 -13.36 -12.96
C ASN A 289 1.41 -12.03 -13.67
N THR A 290 0.38 -11.28 -13.24
CA THR A 290 0.16 -9.90 -13.70
C THR A 290 1.39 -9.03 -13.45
N ALA A 291 1.98 -9.11 -12.25
CA ALA A 291 3.22 -8.38 -11.95
C ALA A 291 4.39 -8.77 -12.87
N GLN A 292 4.55 -10.07 -13.17
CA GLN A 292 5.57 -10.56 -14.10
C GLN A 292 5.35 -10.02 -15.52
N ALA A 293 4.11 -10.02 -16.02
CA ALA A 293 3.77 -9.53 -17.35
C ALA A 293 4.08 -8.04 -17.50
N ILE A 294 3.70 -7.23 -16.51
CA ILE A 294 4.02 -5.80 -16.46
C ILE A 294 5.53 -5.60 -16.49
N LEU A 295 6.29 -6.31 -15.65
CA LEU A 295 7.76 -6.19 -15.60
C LEU A 295 8.43 -6.59 -16.92
N ASN A 296 7.97 -7.65 -17.58
CA ASN A 296 8.53 -8.08 -18.87
C ASN A 296 8.39 -6.99 -19.93
N LYS A 297 7.23 -6.32 -19.98
CA LYS A 297 7.00 -5.17 -20.87
C LYS A 297 7.86 -3.96 -20.45
N SER A 298 7.78 -3.54 -19.19
CA SER A 298 8.42 -2.33 -18.70
C SER A 298 9.96 -2.41 -18.73
N LEU A 299 10.57 -3.55 -18.41
CA LEU A 299 12.04 -3.71 -18.46
C LEU A 299 12.57 -3.82 -19.90
N THR A 300 11.71 -4.11 -20.89
CA THR A 300 12.08 -4.01 -22.30
C THR A 300 12.18 -2.55 -22.73
N LEU A 301 11.28 -1.70 -22.22
CA LEU A 301 11.25 -0.25 -22.52
C LEU A 301 12.28 0.53 -21.68
N TYR A 302 12.50 0.13 -20.44
CA TYR A 302 13.32 0.82 -19.44
C TYR A 302 14.28 -0.17 -18.75
N PRO A 303 15.28 -0.73 -19.48
CA PRO A 303 16.13 -1.81 -18.97
C PRO A 303 16.99 -1.43 -17.75
N ASN A 304 17.30 -0.14 -17.59
CA ASN A 304 18.08 0.40 -16.48
C ASN A 304 17.22 1.15 -15.45
N SER A 305 15.91 0.88 -15.43
CA SER A 305 15.02 1.47 -14.45
C SER A 305 15.27 0.91 -13.06
N SER A 306 15.76 1.74 -12.14
CA SER A 306 15.90 1.37 -10.73
C SER A 306 14.56 0.95 -10.13
N LEU A 307 13.45 1.61 -10.49
CA LEU A 307 12.11 1.26 -9.99
C LEU A 307 11.65 -0.12 -10.50
N PHE A 308 11.75 -0.40 -11.80
CA PHE A 308 11.32 -1.70 -12.32
C PHE A 308 12.28 -2.83 -11.89
N LEU A 309 13.59 -2.57 -11.76
CA LEU A 309 14.55 -3.52 -11.21
C LEU A 309 14.26 -3.82 -9.73
N PHE A 310 13.91 -2.81 -8.93
CA PHE A 310 13.44 -3.01 -7.57
C PHE A 310 12.19 -3.90 -7.53
N PHE A 311 11.19 -3.64 -8.39
CA PHE A 311 9.99 -4.47 -8.45
C PHE A 311 10.26 -5.89 -8.99
N SER A 312 11.25 -6.08 -9.87
CA SER A 312 11.76 -7.40 -10.28
C SER A 312 12.30 -8.19 -9.07
N GLY A 313 13.06 -7.51 -8.21
CA GLY A 313 13.49 -8.04 -6.92
C GLY A 313 12.31 -8.39 -6.00
N ARG A 314 11.31 -7.51 -5.88
CA ARG A 314 10.08 -7.74 -5.08
C ARG A 314 9.26 -8.92 -5.57
N LEU A 315 9.18 -9.12 -6.89
CA LEU A 315 8.53 -10.28 -7.48
C LEU A 315 9.28 -11.57 -7.12
N SER A 316 10.60 -11.57 -7.28
CA SER A 316 11.46 -12.70 -6.91
C SER A 316 11.36 -13.02 -5.41
N PHE A 317 11.35 -11.99 -4.56
CA PHE A 317 11.13 -12.14 -3.12
C PHE A 317 9.78 -12.79 -2.83
N SER A 318 8.72 -12.33 -3.49
CA SER A 318 7.36 -12.84 -3.28
C SER A 318 7.22 -14.31 -3.69
N LYS A 319 8.05 -14.77 -4.64
CA LYS A 319 8.19 -16.17 -5.05
C LYS A 319 9.11 -17.01 -4.14
N GLY A 320 9.74 -16.42 -3.13
CA GLY A 320 10.72 -17.09 -2.26
C GLY A 320 12.10 -17.27 -2.92
N CYS A 321 12.37 -16.62 -4.05
CA CYS A 321 13.64 -16.70 -4.77
C CYS A 321 14.64 -15.65 -4.24
N PHE A 322 15.01 -15.73 -2.96
CA PHE A 322 15.75 -14.67 -2.25
C PHE A 322 17.11 -14.32 -2.87
N LYS A 323 17.88 -15.33 -3.33
CA LYS A 323 19.18 -15.09 -3.99
C LYS A 323 19.03 -14.31 -5.29
N HIS A 324 17.98 -14.59 -6.07
CA HIS A 324 17.69 -13.83 -7.29
C HIS A 324 17.20 -12.42 -6.95
N ALA A 325 16.33 -12.29 -5.94
CA ALA A 325 15.86 -10.99 -5.47
C ALA A 325 17.02 -10.06 -5.09
N LYS A 326 18.01 -10.55 -4.31
CA LYS A 326 19.22 -9.80 -3.95
C LYS A 326 19.95 -9.26 -5.19
N ARG A 327 20.16 -10.08 -6.21
CA ARG A 327 20.82 -9.66 -7.48
C ARG A 327 20.05 -8.57 -8.21
N GLU A 328 18.72 -8.62 -8.23
CA GLU A 328 17.90 -7.59 -8.86
C GLU A 328 17.96 -6.27 -8.08
N TYR A 329 18.00 -6.32 -6.75
CA TYR A 329 18.23 -5.13 -5.92
C TYR A 329 19.62 -4.53 -6.12
N GLU A 330 20.66 -5.35 -6.26
CA GLU A 330 22.02 -4.89 -6.60
C GLU A 330 22.05 -4.19 -7.97
N LYS A 331 21.36 -4.72 -8.98
CA LYS A 331 21.20 -4.06 -10.28
C LYS A 331 20.46 -2.72 -10.14
N SER A 332 19.39 -2.68 -9.37
CA SER A 332 18.65 -1.44 -9.09
C SER A 332 19.51 -0.38 -8.40
N ILE A 333 20.43 -0.78 -7.52
CA ILE A 333 21.39 0.12 -6.88
C ILE A 333 22.39 0.63 -7.92
N ALA A 334 22.94 -0.28 -8.74
CA ALA A 334 23.96 0.05 -9.73
C ALA A 334 23.44 0.94 -10.88
N SER A 335 22.13 0.98 -11.12
CA SER A 335 21.54 1.72 -12.24
C SER A 335 21.48 3.24 -12.04
N GLN A 336 21.73 3.74 -10.81
CA GLN A 336 21.67 5.17 -10.51
C GLN A 336 22.41 5.53 -9.22
N SER A 337 22.85 6.78 -9.09
CA SER A 337 23.50 7.31 -7.88
C SER A 337 22.90 8.63 -7.36
N GLU A 338 21.84 9.12 -7.99
CA GLU A 338 21.22 10.41 -7.66
C GLU A 338 20.31 10.31 -6.43
N TRP A 339 19.48 9.26 -6.37
CA TRP A 339 18.46 9.03 -5.35
C TRP A 339 18.88 7.89 -4.43
N ILE A 340 19.72 8.22 -3.45
CA ILE A 340 20.28 7.26 -2.47
C ILE A 340 19.20 6.52 -1.66
N GLN A 341 18.00 7.10 -1.53
CA GLN A 341 16.89 6.49 -0.82
C GLN A 341 16.37 5.22 -1.52
N LEU A 342 16.50 5.14 -2.85
CA LEU A 342 16.21 3.90 -3.59
C LEU A 342 17.23 2.81 -3.27
N HIS A 343 18.48 3.17 -2.93
CA HIS A 343 19.46 2.19 -2.42
C HIS A 343 19.06 1.71 -1.03
N HIS A 344 18.57 2.61 -0.17
CA HIS A 344 18.14 2.22 1.17
C HIS A 344 16.98 1.22 1.16
N ILE A 345 15.96 1.40 0.31
CA ILE A 345 14.88 0.40 0.23
C ILE A 345 15.40 -0.95 -0.30
N CYS A 346 16.37 -0.95 -1.22
CA CYS A 346 17.07 -2.16 -1.65
C CYS A 346 17.86 -2.81 -0.50
N TYR A 347 18.59 -2.04 0.32
CA TYR A 347 19.29 -2.56 1.50
C TYR A 347 18.34 -3.20 2.50
N TRP A 348 17.19 -2.57 2.75
CA TRP A 348 16.15 -3.16 3.59
C TRP A 348 15.70 -4.51 3.05
N GLU A 349 15.33 -4.57 1.77
CA GLU A 349 14.85 -5.81 1.15
C GLU A 349 15.93 -6.90 1.12
N MET A 350 17.19 -6.56 0.88
CA MET A 350 18.31 -7.52 0.95
C MET A 350 18.55 -8.03 2.36
N ALA A 351 18.43 -7.18 3.39
CA ALA A 351 18.52 -7.59 4.78
C ALA A 351 17.38 -8.56 5.15
N VAL A 352 16.16 -8.29 4.67
CA VAL A 352 15.01 -9.18 4.87
C VAL A 352 15.20 -10.50 4.11
N CYS A 353 15.72 -10.50 2.88
CA CYS A 353 16.13 -11.74 2.19
C CYS A 353 17.11 -12.55 3.06
N SER A 354 18.11 -11.90 3.66
CA SER A 354 19.08 -12.56 4.54
C SER A 354 18.43 -13.18 5.77
N PHE A 355 17.40 -12.56 6.37
CA PHE A 355 16.64 -13.20 7.45
C PHE A 355 15.91 -14.47 7.01
N HIS A 356 15.39 -14.53 5.78
CA HIS A 356 14.75 -15.75 5.26
C HIS A 356 15.77 -16.85 4.93
N GLU A 357 16.99 -16.49 4.56
CA GLU A 357 18.08 -17.43 4.33
C GLU A 357 18.88 -17.77 5.60
N LEU A 358 18.51 -17.20 6.76
CA LEU A 358 19.24 -17.32 8.04
C LEU A 358 20.69 -16.82 7.97
N GLU A 359 20.97 -15.86 7.08
CA GLU A 359 22.29 -15.25 6.83
C GLU A 359 22.47 -13.98 7.69
N PHE A 360 22.59 -14.13 9.00
CA PHE A 360 22.52 -12.99 9.93
C PHE A 360 23.67 -11.96 9.79
N SER A 361 24.89 -12.39 9.44
CA SER A 361 26.01 -11.47 9.19
C SER A 361 25.78 -10.59 7.96
N GLU A 362 25.12 -11.13 6.92
CA GLU A 362 24.78 -10.36 5.72
C GLU A 362 23.62 -9.39 6.03
N ALA A 363 22.67 -9.78 6.87
CA ALA A 363 21.62 -8.87 7.36
C ALA A 363 22.23 -7.70 8.16
N GLU A 364 23.20 -7.98 9.04
CA GLU A 364 23.91 -6.98 9.83
C GLU A 364 24.52 -5.89 8.94
N LYS A 365 25.22 -6.27 7.87
CA LYS A 365 25.84 -5.34 6.91
C LYS A 365 24.84 -4.33 6.37
N TYR A 366 23.69 -4.78 5.88
CA TYR A 366 22.69 -3.89 5.30
C TYR A 366 21.97 -3.03 6.35
N PHE A 367 21.65 -3.60 7.52
CA PHE A 367 21.08 -2.79 8.60
C PHE A 367 22.06 -1.75 9.15
N ALA A 368 23.36 -2.03 9.16
CA ALA A 368 24.37 -1.05 9.53
C ALA A 368 24.40 0.14 8.56
N LEU A 369 24.29 -0.11 7.25
CA LEU A 369 24.15 0.96 6.24
C LEU A 369 22.89 1.81 6.49
N LEU A 370 21.76 1.16 6.78
CA LEU A 370 20.50 1.87 7.09
C LEU A 370 20.59 2.71 8.38
N VAL A 371 21.19 2.15 9.44
CA VAL A 371 21.43 2.87 10.70
C VAL A 371 22.37 4.06 10.49
N ARG A 372 23.32 3.97 9.57
CA ARG A 372 24.21 5.10 9.23
C ARG A 372 23.47 6.15 8.42
N ASP A 373 22.87 5.77 7.29
CA ASP A 373 22.52 6.70 6.21
C ASP A 373 21.03 7.07 6.16
N ASN A 374 20.12 6.21 6.63
CA ASN A 374 18.68 6.40 6.44
C ASN A 374 18.01 7.17 7.61
N LYS A 375 17.19 8.19 7.31
CA LYS A 375 16.48 9.03 8.32
C LYS A 375 15.07 8.55 8.70
N TRP A 376 14.47 7.62 7.96
CA TRP A 376 13.05 7.24 8.07
C TRP A 376 12.70 6.59 9.42
N SER A 377 13.23 5.40 9.70
CA SER A 377 12.91 4.65 10.93
C SER A 377 14.17 4.15 11.66
N LYS A 378 14.98 5.09 12.15
CA LYS A 378 16.22 4.81 12.87
C LYS A 378 16.02 3.79 14.00
N ALA A 379 14.96 3.91 14.81
CA ALA A 379 14.67 2.95 15.88
C ALA A 379 14.51 1.52 15.36
N SER A 380 13.78 1.34 14.25
CA SER A 380 13.58 0.02 13.64
C SER A 380 14.89 -0.54 13.09
N TYR A 381 15.65 0.25 12.31
CA TYR A 381 16.91 -0.22 11.75
C TYR A 381 17.94 -0.57 12.83
N THR A 382 18.01 0.21 13.91
CA THR A 382 18.89 -0.08 15.05
C THR A 382 18.50 -1.38 15.75
N TYR A 383 17.21 -1.63 15.93
CA TYR A 383 16.73 -2.91 16.45
C TYR A 383 17.10 -4.07 15.53
N PHE A 384 16.83 -3.94 14.23
CA PHE A 384 17.13 -5.01 13.28
C PHE A 384 18.63 -5.29 13.14
N LEU A 385 19.48 -4.26 13.24
CA LEU A 385 20.92 -4.41 13.37
C LEU A 385 21.28 -5.18 14.65
N ALA A 386 20.72 -4.80 15.80
CA ALA A 386 21.00 -5.43 17.08
C ALA A 386 20.61 -6.92 17.09
N ILE A 387 19.43 -7.27 16.54
CA ILE A 387 19.01 -8.68 16.48
C ILE A 387 19.81 -9.48 15.44
N SER A 388 20.28 -8.84 14.35
CA SER A 388 21.18 -9.51 13.39
C SER A 388 22.50 -9.90 14.05
N LYS A 389 23.05 -9.02 14.91
CA LYS A 389 24.23 -9.33 15.74
C LYS A 389 23.93 -10.40 16.78
N TYR A 390 22.80 -10.27 17.48
CA TYR A 390 22.38 -11.20 18.51
C TYR A 390 22.24 -12.64 17.98
N MET A 391 21.65 -12.82 16.79
CA MET A 391 21.43 -14.14 16.19
C MET A 391 22.71 -14.83 15.69
N GLN A 392 23.85 -14.13 15.62
CA GLN A 392 25.14 -14.74 15.29
C GLN A 392 25.74 -15.51 16.48
N ASN A 393 25.19 -15.38 17.69
CA ASN A 393 25.65 -16.04 18.91
C ASN A 393 27.13 -15.79 19.26
N ASP A 394 27.67 -14.65 18.84
CA ASP A 394 29.02 -14.19 19.18
C ASP A 394 28.99 -13.38 20.50
N SER A 395 29.45 -14.02 21.58
CA SER A 395 29.51 -13.41 22.90
C SER A 395 30.33 -12.11 22.95
N GLY A 396 31.31 -11.93 22.06
CA GLY A 396 32.13 -10.73 21.97
C GLY A 396 31.34 -9.48 21.53
N GLN A 397 30.15 -9.65 20.94
CA GLN A 397 29.32 -8.54 20.48
C GLN A 397 28.26 -8.09 21.50
N MET A 398 28.13 -8.79 22.63
CA MET A 398 27.03 -8.56 23.58
C MET A 398 26.98 -7.12 24.11
N ASP A 399 28.13 -6.50 24.40
CA ASP A 399 28.15 -5.11 24.86
C ASP A 399 27.71 -4.12 23.80
N LYS A 400 28.06 -4.38 22.53
CA LYS A 400 27.55 -3.57 21.41
C LYS A 400 26.05 -3.75 21.21
N ILE A 401 25.55 -4.98 21.37
CA ILE A 401 24.11 -5.27 21.30
C ILE A 401 23.37 -4.52 22.42
N LYS A 402 23.87 -4.52 23.65
CA LYS A 402 23.29 -3.75 24.76
C LYS A 402 23.25 -2.26 24.48
N GLU A 403 24.33 -1.69 23.95
CA GLU A 403 24.41 -0.27 23.56
C GLU A 403 23.34 0.07 22.51
N LEU A 404 23.25 -0.74 21.44
CA LEU A 404 22.25 -0.56 20.39
C LEU A 404 20.83 -0.66 20.98
N MET A 405 20.55 -1.71 21.76
CA MET A 405 19.23 -1.93 22.38
C MET A 405 18.83 -0.77 23.31
N GLY A 406 19.77 -0.27 24.13
CA GLY A 406 19.53 0.84 25.05
C GLY A 406 19.21 2.16 24.36
N SER A 407 19.68 2.36 23.12
CA SER A 407 19.43 3.60 22.36
C SER A 407 18.04 3.67 21.71
N ILE A 408 17.37 2.53 21.48
CA ILE A 408 16.19 2.44 20.59
C ILE A 408 15.04 3.36 21.03
N ALA A 409 14.75 3.45 22.34
CA ALA A 409 13.64 4.27 22.83
C ALA A 409 13.81 5.75 22.46
N ASN A 410 15.05 6.26 22.49
CA ASN A 410 15.39 7.64 22.16
C ASN A 410 15.38 7.93 20.66
N LEU A 411 15.39 6.88 19.82
CA LEU A 411 15.36 6.98 18.36
C LEU A 411 13.93 6.93 17.79
N THR A 412 12.92 6.69 18.63
CA THR A 412 11.52 6.60 18.17
C THR A 412 10.99 7.97 17.74
N ARG A 413 10.13 7.96 16.73
CA ARG A 413 9.52 9.14 16.13
C ARG A 413 8.00 9.05 16.17
N LYS A 414 7.37 10.19 15.92
CA LYS A 414 5.93 10.32 15.75
C LYS A 414 5.63 10.89 14.37
N ILE A 415 4.49 10.52 13.81
CA ILE A 415 3.91 11.09 12.59
C ILE A 415 2.48 11.52 12.96
N ALA A 416 2.11 12.78 12.69
CA ALA A 416 0.82 13.33 13.10
C ALA A 416 0.53 13.14 14.60
N GLY A 417 1.55 13.36 15.44
CA GLY A 417 1.49 13.17 16.90
C GLY A 417 1.40 11.71 17.37
N LYS A 418 1.32 10.72 16.47
CA LYS A 418 1.21 9.29 16.79
C LYS A 418 2.52 8.56 16.58
N SER A 419 2.91 7.71 17.53
CA SER A 419 4.09 6.85 17.38
C SER A 419 3.92 5.87 16.21
N ILE A 420 5.00 5.66 15.47
CA ILE A 420 5.03 4.67 14.40
C ILE A 420 4.85 3.26 15.02
N PRO A 421 3.87 2.44 14.58
CA PRO A 421 3.54 1.19 15.26
C PRO A 421 4.71 0.22 15.41
N ILE A 422 5.56 0.09 14.37
CA ILE A 422 6.73 -0.78 14.42
C ILE A 422 7.80 -0.24 15.37
N GLU A 423 8.01 1.07 15.43
CA GLU A 423 8.97 1.66 16.38
C GLU A 423 8.55 1.45 17.83
N LYS A 424 7.24 1.53 18.11
CA LYS A 424 6.69 1.20 19.42
C LYS A 424 6.91 -0.28 19.78
N PHE A 425 6.76 -1.18 18.80
CA PHE A 425 7.03 -2.61 18.99
C PHE A 425 8.51 -2.86 19.32
N VAL A 426 9.45 -2.35 18.50
CA VAL A 426 10.89 -2.60 18.72
C VAL A 426 11.39 -1.95 20.00
N ALA A 427 10.90 -0.76 20.38
CA ALA A 427 11.25 -0.13 21.65
C ALA A 427 10.74 -0.93 22.87
N ARG A 428 9.62 -1.65 22.73
CA ARG A 428 9.16 -2.58 23.77
C ARG A 428 10.03 -3.83 23.83
N LYS A 429 10.43 -4.40 22.68
CA LYS A 429 11.32 -5.58 22.65
C LYS A 429 12.72 -5.25 23.18
N ALA A 430 13.24 -4.06 22.90
CA ALA A 430 14.50 -3.57 23.47
C ALA A 430 14.47 -3.51 25.01
N ARG A 431 13.36 -3.01 25.59
CA ARG A 431 13.17 -3.03 27.05
C ARG A 431 13.01 -4.45 27.61
N THR A 432 12.35 -5.32 26.86
CA THR A 432 12.18 -6.74 27.24
C THR A 432 13.52 -7.44 27.29
N PHE A 433 14.39 -7.21 26.30
CA PHE A 433 15.77 -7.71 26.29
C PHE A 433 16.52 -7.34 27.58
N SER A 434 16.51 -6.07 27.98
CA SER A 434 17.16 -5.64 29.23
C SER A 434 16.54 -6.27 30.47
N ALA A 435 15.20 -6.41 30.51
CA ALA A 435 14.48 -7.01 31.63
C ALA A 435 14.71 -8.52 31.76
N GLN A 436 15.00 -9.21 30.64
CA GLN A 436 15.29 -10.64 30.56
C GLN A 436 16.80 -10.92 30.59
N CYS A 437 17.56 -10.12 31.34
CA CYS A 437 19.01 -10.30 31.50
C CYS A 437 19.79 -10.33 30.17
N ASN A 438 19.42 -9.46 29.22
CA ASN A 438 20.01 -9.34 27.89
C ASN A 438 19.78 -10.57 27.00
N ARG A 439 18.58 -11.15 27.08
CA ARG A 439 18.15 -12.29 26.27
C ARG A 439 16.85 -11.97 25.52
N LEU A 440 16.72 -12.50 24.31
CA LEU A 440 15.47 -12.66 23.57
C LEU A 440 15.43 -14.07 22.96
N PHE A 441 14.24 -14.68 22.92
CA PHE A 441 14.04 -15.97 22.27
C PHE A 441 13.78 -15.79 20.77
N PHE A 442 14.80 -16.07 19.95
CA PHE A 442 14.77 -15.96 18.48
C PHE A 442 14.03 -14.73 17.93
N PRO A 443 14.50 -13.49 18.19
CA PRO A 443 13.79 -12.27 17.77
C PRO A 443 13.58 -12.15 16.24
N VAL A 444 14.42 -12.79 15.42
CA VAL A 444 14.18 -12.85 13.96
C VAL A 444 12.98 -13.72 13.63
N PHE A 445 12.67 -14.76 14.40
CA PHE A 445 11.49 -15.60 14.18
C PHE A 445 10.22 -14.83 14.50
N GLU A 446 10.21 -13.97 15.53
CA GLU A 446 9.09 -13.04 15.76
C GLU A 446 8.83 -12.13 14.54
N PHE A 447 9.90 -11.57 13.98
CA PHE A 447 9.79 -10.78 12.75
C PHE A 447 9.21 -11.61 11.59
N LEU A 448 9.70 -12.84 11.38
CA LEU A 448 9.19 -13.73 10.34
C LEU A 448 7.72 -14.12 10.56
N VAL A 449 7.25 -14.31 11.81
CA VAL A 449 5.81 -14.52 12.08
C VAL A 449 5.02 -13.27 11.68
N LEU A 450 5.42 -12.10 12.19
CA LEU A 450 4.69 -10.85 11.98
C LEU A 450 4.66 -10.41 10.51
N TRP A 451 5.68 -10.73 9.71
CA TRP A 451 5.76 -10.44 8.27
C TRP A 451 5.34 -11.59 7.35
N ASN A 452 4.79 -12.68 7.90
CA ASN A 452 4.42 -13.87 7.12
C ASN A 452 5.60 -14.46 6.32
N GLY A 453 6.81 -14.43 6.89
CA GLY A 453 8.05 -14.82 6.24
C GLY A 453 8.19 -16.33 6.03
N PHE A 454 7.78 -17.15 7.00
CA PHE A 454 7.91 -18.62 6.93
C PHE A 454 7.24 -19.23 5.69
N SER A 455 6.13 -18.65 5.22
CA SER A 455 5.40 -19.13 4.03
C SER A 455 6.21 -19.11 2.73
N ARG A 456 7.35 -18.40 2.70
CA ARG A 456 8.20 -18.22 1.52
C ARG A 456 9.57 -18.89 1.65
N MET A 457 9.86 -19.51 2.80
CA MET A 457 11.15 -20.13 3.06
C MET A 457 11.27 -21.49 2.36
N SER A 458 12.49 -21.88 2.01
CA SER A 458 12.76 -23.22 1.47
C SER A 458 12.56 -24.30 2.54
N GLN A 459 12.35 -25.54 2.11
CA GLN A 459 12.20 -26.68 3.03
C GLN A 459 13.42 -26.84 3.95
N GLU A 460 14.62 -26.64 3.39
CA GLU A 460 15.87 -26.68 4.16
C GLU A 460 15.90 -25.62 5.27
N LYS A 461 15.50 -24.38 4.96
CA LYS A 461 15.52 -23.28 5.93
C LYS A 461 14.40 -23.40 6.98
N LEU A 462 13.25 -23.94 6.59
CA LEU A 462 12.18 -24.28 7.54
C LEU A 462 12.64 -25.35 8.53
N GLN A 463 13.33 -26.39 8.05
CA GLN A 463 13.91 -27.43 8.91
C GLN A 463 14.97 -26.86 9.85
N GLN A 464 15.88 -26.01 9.34
CA GLN A 464 16.87 -25.33 10.17
C GLN A 464 16.23 -24.50 11.30
N CYS A 465 15.15 -23.76 11.01
CA CYS A 465 14.43 -23.01 12.05
C CYS A 465 13.83 -23.94 13.11
N TRP A 466 13.26 -25.07 12.71
CA TRP A 466 12.72 -26.07 13.63
C TRP A 466 13.80 -26.64 14.55
N ASP A 467 14.95 -27.00 13.99
CA ASP A 467 16.07 -27.58 14.72
C ASP A 467 16.68 -26.57 15.68
N MET A 468 16.78 -25.29 15.29
CA MET A 468 17.21 -24.20 16.18
C MET A 468 16.31 -24.11 17.43
N ILE A 469 14.99 -24.21 17.26
CA ILE A 469 14.04 -24.19 18.38
C ILE A 469 14.24 -25.41 19.29
N ASN A 470 14.37 -26.61 18.71
CA ASN A 470 14.59 -27.82 19.48
C ASN A 470 15.87 -27.75 20.31
N ASN A 471 16.98 -27.30 19.70
CA ASN A 471 18.26 -27.18 20.37
C ASN A 471 18.22 -26.16 21.52
N GLU A 472 17.50 -25.05 21.36
CA GLU A 472 17.35 -24.06 22.43
C GLU A 472 16.53 -24.63 23.59
N ILE A 473 15.46 -25.40 23.31
CA ILE A 473 14.65 -26.06 24.35
C ILE A 473 15.45 -27.13 25.11
N THR A 474 16.29 -27.91 24.42
CA THR A 474 17.07 -28.99 25.03
C THR A 474 18.36 -28.51 25.70
N SER A 475 18.81 -27.28 25.43
CA SER A 475 20.03 -26.71 26.01
C SER A 475 19.96 -26.45 27.53
N GLY A 476 18.78 -26.57 28.13
CA GLY A 476 18.56 -26.35 29.57
C GLY A 476 18.44 -24.88 29.96
N VAL A 477 18.39 -23.96 28.99
CA VAL A 477 18.15 -22.54 29.27
C VAL A 477 16.73 -22.35 29.82
N GLN A 478 16.60 -21.56 30.89
CA GLN A 478 15.30 -21.27 31.49
C GLN A 478 14.43 -20.44 30.54
N LEU A 479 13.37 -21.04 30.01
CA LEU A 479 12.41 -20.38 29.14
C LEU A 479 11.29 -19.71 29.95
N THR A 480 10.90 -18.52 29.53
CA THR A 480 9.67 -17.89 30.01
C THR A 480 8.45 -18.52 29.34
N TYR A 481 7.25 -18.30 29.89
CA TYR A 481 6.01 -18.77 29.25
C TYR A 481 5.81 -18.16 27.86
N ASP A 482 6.17 -16.89 27.67
CA ASP A 482 6.14 -16.24 26.36
C ASP A 482 7.09 -16.93 25.36
N ASP A 483 8.28 -17.35 25.79
CA ASP A 483 9.24 -18.09 24.94
C ASP A 483 8.69 -19.47 24.53
N ILE A 484 8.09 -20.19 25.48
CA ILE A 484 7.45 -21.48 25.23
C ILE A 484 6.31 -21.30 24.21
N CYS A 485 5.41 -20.34 24.43
CA CYS A 485 4.31 -20.05 23.50
C CYS A 485 4.82 -19.67 22.11
N LEU A 486 5.86 -18.83 22.03
CA LEU A 486 6.47 -18.46 20.76
C LEU A 486 7.08 -19.68 20.05
N SER A 487 7.77 -20.56 20.78
CA SER A 487 8.36 -21.78 20.22
C SER A 487 7.31 -22.70 19.59
N VAL A 488 6.18 -22.91 20.29
CA VAL A 488 5.07 -23.75 19.83
C VAL A 488 4.38 -23.10 18.64
N LEU A 489 4.13 -21.79 18.69
CA LEU A 489 3.52 -21.04 17.58
C LEU A 489 4.37 -21.11 16.31
N VAL A 490 5.68 -20.86 16.41
CA VAL A 490 6.58 -20.90 15.24
C VAL A 490 6.63 -22.31 14.66
N LYS A 491 6.75 -23.35 15.50
CA LYS A 491 6.65 -24.74 15.04
C LYS A 491 5.31 -25.03 14.36
N ALA A 492 4.18 -24.63 14.94
CA ALA A 492 2.86 -24.84 14.34
C ALA A 492 2.75 -24.18 12.94
N ILE A 493 3.32 -22.98 12.77
CA ILE A 493 3.37 -22.29 11.48
C ILE A 493 4.27 -23.05 10.50
N ILE A 494 5.48 -23.46 10.91
CA ILE A 494 6.41 -24.22 10.06
C ILE A 494 5.79 -25.55 9.62
N ALA A 495 5.12 -26.26 10.54
CA ALA A 495 4.49 -27.56 10.29
C ALA A 495 3.44 -27.51 9.17
N ARG A 496 2.87 -26.34 8.86
CA ARG A 496 1.94 -26.16 7.74
C ARG A 496 2.62 -26.09 6.37
N PHE A 497 3.90 -25.73 6.32
CA PHE A 497 4.64 -25.51 5.08
C PHE A 497 5.71 -26.56 4.81
N ILE A 498 6.20 -27.23 5.85
CA ILE A 498 7.17 -28.31 5.69
C ILE A 498 6.49 -29.56 5.13
N LYS A 499 7.15 -30.28 4.21
CA LYS A 499 6.59 -31.47 3.56
C LYS A 499 6.41 -32.65 4.51
N THR A 500 7.32 -32.81 5.46
CA THR A 500 7.35 -33.92 6.43
C THR A 500 7.48 -33.36 7.84
N PRO A 501 6.38 -32.84 8.43
CA PRO A 501 6.43 -32.25 9.76
C PRO A 501 6.71 -33.33 10.81
N GLN A 502 7.60 -33.04 11.76
CA GLN A 502 7.90 -33.94 12.89
C GLN A 502 6.71 -34.06 13.86
N GLU A 503 5.93 -32.98 13.97
CA GLU A 503 4.75 -32.90 14.82
C GLU A 503 3.58 -32.31 14.02
N ASP A 504 2.37 -32.82 14.23
CA ASP A 504 1.18 -32.33 13.53
C ASP A 504 0.88 -30.88 13.90
N ALA A 505 0.61 -30.05 12.88
CA ALA A 505 0.33 -28.62 13.07
C ALA A 505 -0.88 -28.39 13.98
N GLY A 506 -1.94 -29.19 13.85
CA GLY A 506 -3.14 -29.08 14.67
C GLY A 506 -2.84 -29.34 16.15
N LYS A 507 -2.04 -30.37 16.46
CA LYS A 507 -1.59 -30.66 17.83
C LYS A 507 -0.78 -29.50 18.43
N LEU A 508 0.13 -28.91 17.67
CA LEU A 508 0.92 -27.77 18.12
C LEU A 508 0.05 -26.53 18.38
N PHE A 509 -0.94 -26.26 17.51
CA PHE A 509 -1.89 -25.18 17.77
C PHE A 509 -2.72 -25.45 19.02
N GLN A 510 -3.18 -26.68 19.24
CA GLN A 510 -3.89 -27.04 20.47
C GLN A 510 -3.01 -26.80 21.71
N GLN A 511 -1.75 -27.26 21.67
CA GLN A 511 -0.79 -27.01 22.74
C GLN A 511 -0.59 -25.50 23.01
N PHE A 512 -0.55 -24.68 21.95
CA PHE A 512 -0.50 -23.23 22.11
C PHE A 512 -1.75 -22.70 22.84
N PHE A 513 -2.94 -23.09 22.40
CA PHE A 513 -4.20 -22.62 23.01
C PHE A 513 -4.36 -23.08 24.47
N ASP A 514 -3.86 -24.26 24.82
CA ASP A 514 -3.84 -24.73 26.22
C ASP A 514 -2.96 -23.87 27.13
N GLN A 515 -2.02 -23.11 26.55
CA GLN A 515 -1.04 -22.29 27.28
C GLN A 515 -1.22 -20.78 27.09
N GLU A 516 -2.08 -20.34 26.17
CA GLU A 516 -2.14 -18.93 25.75
C GLU A 516 -2.50 -17.96 26.89
N SER A 517 -3.26 -18.43 27.88
CA SER A 517 -3.60 -17.65 29.08
C SER A 517 -2.38 -17.32 29.97
N ALA A 518 -1.26 -18.03 29.79
CA ALA A 518 -0.03 -17.82 30.54
C ALA A 518 0.89 -16.74 29.93
N ILE A 519 0.58 -16.23 28.72
CA ILE A 519 1.35 -15.17 28.05
C ILE A 519 1.30 -13.89 28.88
N LYS A 520 2.46 -13.31 29.19
CA LYS A 520 2.57 -12.12 30.06
C LYS A 520 2.80 -10.82 29.31
N PHE A 521 3.51 -10.85 28.18
CA PHE A 521 3.93 -9.63 27.49
C PHE A 521 3.50 -9.65 26.02
N ASP A 522 3.76 -10.72 25.30
CA ASP A 522 3.61 -10.81 23.85
C ASP A 522 2.22 -11.30 23.43
N HIS A 523 1.18 -10.62 23.95
CA HIS A 523 -0.25 -10.93 23.67
C HIS A 523 -0.66 -10.85 22.20
N TRP A 524 0.20 -10.34 21.30
CA TRP A 524 -0.04 -10.38 19.87
C TRP A 524 -0.01 -11.82 19.31
N MET A 525 0.66 -12.75 20.01
CA MET A 525 0.80 -14.15 19.58
C MET A 525 -0.55 -14.86 19.49
N ALA A 526 -1.44 -14.67 20.47
CA ALA A 526 -2.73 -15.36 20.51
C ALA A 526 -3.66 -15.03 19.31
N PRO A 527 -3.95 -13.77 18.96
CA PRO A 527 -4.75 -13.47 17.76
C PRO A 527 -4.06 -13.92 16.47
N VAL A 528 -2.72 -13.96 16.41
CA VAL A 528 -1.99 -14.53 15.28
C VAL A 528 -2.16 -16.06 15.22
N ALA A 529 -2.05 -16.77 16.34
CA ALA A 529 -2.21 -18.21 16.43
C ALA A 529 -3.61 -18.65 15.96
N HIS A 530 -4.67 -17.99 16.44
CA HIS A 530 -6.03 -18.26 15.94
C HIS A 530 -6.18 -17.99 14.44
N MET A 531 -5.56 -16.92 13.91
CA MET A 531 -5.60 -16.64 12.48
C MET A 531 -4.85 -17.70 11.65
N GLU A 532 -3.67 -18.12 12.09
CA GLU A 532 -2.88 -19.15 11.39
C GLU A 532 -3.52 -20.54 11.50
N PHE A 533 -4.15 -20.86 12.63
CA PHE A 533 -4.96 -22.07 12.79
C PHE A 533 -6.19 -22.05 11.88
N ALA A 534 -6.90 -20.92 11.78
CA ALA A 534 -8.01 -20.80 10.84
C ALA A 534 -7.59 -21.07 9.39
N LYS A 535 -6.41 -20.59 8.96
CA LYS A 535 -5.87 -20.94 7.63
C LYS A 535 -5.53 -22.42 7.50
N PHE A 536 -5.04 -23.06 8.56
CA PHE A 536 -4.85 -24.51 8.59
C PHE A 536 -6.19 -25.24 8.43
N CYS A 537 -7.22 -24.89 9.21
CA CYS A 537 -8.56 -25.45 9.07
C CYS A 537 -9.14 -25.26 7.65
N MET A 538 -8.99 -24.06 7.06
CA MET A 538 -9.39 -23.79 5.67
C MET A 538 -8.69 -24.73 4.68
N SER A 539 -7.39 -25.03 4.87
CA SER A 539 -6.66 -25.97 4.03
C SER A 539 -7.12 -27.43 4.16
N LYS A 540 -7.87 -27.73 5.23
CA LYS A 540 -8.47 -29.05 5.50
C LYS A 540 -9.98 -29.08 5.20
N GLY A 541 -10.55 -28.02 4.63
CA GLY A 541 -12.00 -27.91 4.38
C GLY A 541 -12.84 -27.65 5.63
N GLN A 542 -12.23 -27.38 6.78
CA GLN A 542 -12.92 -27.14 8.06
C GLN A 542 -13.31 -25.65 8.19
N PHE A 543 -14.24 -25.20 7.34
CA PHE A 543 -14.59 -23.78 7.22
C PHE A 543 -15.30 -23.21 8.46
N GLU A 544 -16.16 -23.99 9.12
CA GLU A 544 -16.88 -23.56 10.33
C GLU A 544 -15.89 -23.30 11.48
N LEU A 545 -15.00 -24.25 11.75
CA LEU A 545 -13.96 -24.11 12.77
C LEU A 545 -13.02 -22.94 12.46
N ALA A 546 -12.69 -22.72 11.18
CA ALA A 546 -11.93 -21.54 10.77
C ALA A 546 -12.67 -20.23 11.11
N ALA A 547 -13.98 -20.16 10.87
CA ALA A 547 -14.79 -18.99 11.18
C ALA A 547 -14.82 -18.70 12.69
N GLU A 548 -14.91 -19.74 13.53
CA GLU A 548 -14.88 -19.62 14.99
C GLU A 548 -13.56 -19.03 15.49
N HIS A 549 -12.42 -19.57 15.03
CA HIS A 549 -11.11 -19.05 15.44
C HIS A 549 -10.87 -17.61 14.96
N LEU A 550 -11.32 -17.23 13.77
CA LEU A 550 -11.25 -15.83 13.31
C LEU A 550 -12.12 -14.89 14.17
N LYS A 551 -13.24 -15.37 14.70
CA LYS A 551 -14.09 -14.62 15.63
C LYS A 551 -13.38 -14.43 16.98
N LEU A 552 -12.72 -15.47 17.51
CA LEU A 552 -11.91 -15.40 18.73
C LEU A 552 -10.76 -14.40 18.58
N ALA A 553 -9.98 -14.52 17.50
CA ALA A 553 -8.85 -13.64 17.18
C ALA A 553 -9.24 -12.15 17.19
N LYS A 554 -10.44 -11.83 16.71
CA LYS A 554 -10.92 -10.45 16.59
C LYS A 554 -11.50 -9.88 17.89
N LYS A 555 -12.16 -10.70 18.73
CA LYS A 555 -12.97 -10.20 19.85
C LYS A 555 -12.26 -10.26 21.20
N ASN A 556 -11.38 -11.24 21.41
CA ASN A 556 -10.90 -11.57 22.74
C ASN A 556 -9.60 -10.84 23.13
N TYR A 557 -8.94 -10.18 22.18
CA TYR A 557 -7.63 -9.57 22.38
C TYR A 557 -7.65 -8.09 22.01
N LYS A 558 -7.03 -7.24 22.85
CA LYS A 558 -6.92 -5.78 22.66
C LYS A 558 -5.61 -5.24 23.22
N HIS A 559 -5.21 -4.04 22.78
CA HIS A 559 -4.08 -3.28 23.32
C HIS A 559 -2.70 -3.95 23.20
N TYR A 560 -2.56 -4.88 22.25
CA TYR A 560 -1.29 -5.56 21.96
C TYR A 560 -0.50 -4.82 20.86
N SER A 561 0.79 -5.17 20.72
CA SER A 561 1.64 -4.54 19.71
C SER A 561 1.17 -4.90 18.30
N LEU A 562 1.21 -3.92 17.39
CA LEU A 562 0.81 -4.09 15.98
C LEU A 562 -0.66 -4.51 15.79
N GLU A 563 -1.52 -4.25 16.79
CA GLU A 563 -2.95 -4.61 16.78
C GLU A 563 -3.65 -4.27 15.46
N ASN A 564 -3.52 -3.03 14.97
CA ASN A 564 -4.15 -2.62 13.71
C ASN A 564 -3.68 -3.46 12.50
N SER A 565 -2.38 -3.77 12.42
CA SER A 565 -1.83 -4.58 11.32
C SER A 565 -2.36 -6.01 11.38
N ILE A 566 -2.39 -6.61 12.57
CA ILE A 566 -2.89 -7.97 12.79
C ILE A 566 -4.40 -8.05 12.52
N LEU A 567 -5.18 -7.07 12.98
CA LEU A 567 -6.62 -7.02 12.72
C LEU A 567 -6.96 -6.89 11.23
N ILE A 568 -6.16 -6.16 10.45
CA ILE A 568 -6.31 -6.09 9.00
C ILE A 568 -6.09 -7.48 8.38
N LYS A 569 -5.03 -8.19 8.78
CA LYS A 569 -4.75 -9.56 8.30
C LYS A 569 -5.85 -10.55 8.68
N ILE A 570 -6.38 -10.47 9.90
CA ILE A 570 -7.54 -11.28 10.35
C ILE A 570 -8.76 -10.99 9.48
N HIS A 571 -9.03 -9.71 9.19
CA HIS A 571 -10.14 -9.33 8.32
C HIS A 571 -9.97 -9.88 6.89
N ASN A 572 -8.78 -9.78 6.32
CA ASN A 572 -8.48 -10.30 4.98
C ASN A 572 -8.57 -11.83 4.93
N CYS A 573 -8.12 -12.51 6.00
CA CYS A 573 -8.28 -13.96 6.15
C CYS A 573 -9.77 -14.35 6.19
N LYS A 574 -10.61 -13.55 6.86
CA LYS A 574 -12.06 -13.75 6.86
C LYS A 574 -12.69 -13.55 5.48
N ASN A 575 -12.26 -12.52 4.73
CA ASN A 575 -12.73 -12.31 3.36
C ASN A 575 -12.34 -13.47 2.44
N LYS A 576 -11.13 -14.04 2.62
CA LYS A 576 -10.69 -15.25 1.92
C LYS A 576 -11.55 -16.48 2.28
N LEU A 577 -11.91 -16.63 3.56
CA LEU A 577 -12.81 -17.70 4.01
C LEU A 577 -14.15 -17.64 3.28
N PHE A 578 -14.78 -16.45 3.21
CA PHE A 578 -16.03 -16.27 2.47
C PHE A 578 -15.90 -16.62 0.98
N ALA A 579 -14.84 -16.14 0.33
CA ALA A 579 -14.59 -16.46 -1.07
C ALA A 579 -14.37 -17.96 -1.34
N LEU A 580 -13.90 -18.74 -0.35
CA LEU A 580 -13.74 -20.18 -0.46
C LEU A 580 -15.03 -20.94 -0.13
N SER A 581 -15.79 -20.49 0.87
CA SER A 581 -17.07 -21.11 1.24
C SER A 581 -18.09 -20.98 0.11
N ASP A 582 -18.16 -19.81 -0.54
CA ASP A 582 -19.07 -19.58 -1.65
C ASP A 582 -18.75 -20.54 -2.81
N LYS A 583 -17.47 -20.67 -3.18
CA LYS A 583 -17.03 -21.62 -4.22
C LYS A 583 -17.36 -23.07 -3.88
N ASN A 584 -17.28 -23.46 -2.61
CA ASN A 584 -17.62 -24.82 -2.20
C ASN A 584 -19.12 -25.09 -2.29
N GLN A 585 -19.95 -24.10 -1.91
CA GLN A 585 -21.41 -24.19 -2.08
C GLN A 585 -21.81 -24.28 -3.56
N PHE A 586 -21.14 -23.55 -4.46
CA PHE A 586 -21.35 -23.69 -5.90
C PHE A 586 -20.93 -25.07 -6.42
N ALA A 587 -19.78 -25.60 -5.97
CA ALA A 587 -19.32 -26.94 -6.38
C ALA A 587 -20.23 -28.08 -5.85
N GLU A 588 -20.82 -27.93 -4.66
CA GLU A 588 -21.79 -28.88 -4.10
C GLU A 588 -23.16 -28.81 -4.80
N ASN A 589 -23.53 -27.64 -5.36
CA ASN A 589 -24.76 -27.48 -6.12
C ASN A 589 -24.63 -27.97 -7.58
N ASP A 590 -23.49 -27.72 -8.23
CA ASP A 590 -23.22 -28.22 -9.60
C ASP A 590 -22.96 -29.74 -9.64
N GLY A 591 -22.61 -30.36 -8.50
CA GLY A 591 -22.43 -31.81 -8.37
C GLY A 591 -23.71 -32.60 -8.06
N ASN A 592 -24.87 -31.93 -7.99
CA ASN A 592 -26.19 -32.54 -7.79
C ASN A 592 -27.10 -32.44 -9.03
N GLU A 593 -26.56 -31.98 -10.17
CA GLU A 593 -27.20 -32.07 -11.48
C GLU A 593 -26.54 -33.17 -12.33
N ASP A 594 -26.70 -34.43 -11.92
CA ASP A 594 -26.51 -35.63 -12.77
C ASP A 594 -27.80 -36.46 -12.81
#